data_AF-A0ABD0XVK3-F1
#
_entry.id   AF-A0ABD0XVK3-F1
#
_cell.length_a   1.000
_cell.length_b   1.000
_cell.length_c   1.000
_cell.angle_alpha   90.00
_cell.angle_beta   90.00
_cell.angle_gamma   90.00
#
_symmetry.space_group_name_H-M   'P 1'
#
loop_
_entity.id
_entity.type
_entity.pdbx_description
1 polymer ?
#
loop_
_entity_poly.entity_id
_entity_poly.type
_entity_poly.pdbx_seq_one_letter_code
_entity_poly.pdbx_strand_id
1 'polypeptide(L)'
;MFGLRPEVRKFEASGRNENFQYLYTGSKDYPNGLGTGGHPGSWGMFLDCGLTAGEVSRKCSTFSEYVRPTSGLTFNIVHLEVWATGYPDLMPDDFGDGALPRVLEHSDVEDWSRMREIIGRLQARSSAPGDFLMAASTEE
;
A
#
# COMPACT_ATOMS: atom_id res chain seq x y z
N MET A 1 0.96 -10.01 0.65
CA MET A 1 -0.43 -9.53 0.86
C MET A 1 -1.09 -10.42 1.91
N PHE A 2 -2.18 -9.99 2.56
CA PHE A 2 -2.96 -10.84 3.47
C PHE A 2 -4.46 -10.48 3.42
N GLY A 3 -5.30 -11.34 3.99
CA GLY A 3 -6.71 -11.08 4.28
C GLY A 3 -7.07 -11.62 5.66
N LEU A 4 -8.07 -11.03 6.32
CA LEU A 4 -8.50 -11.41 7.67
C LEU A 4 -9.87 -12.11 7.70
N ARG A 5 -10.68 -11.96 6.64
CA ARG A 5 -12.03 -12.51 6.51
C ARG A 5 -12.19 -13.24 5.17
N PRO A 6 -13.04 -14.27 5.08
CA PRO A 6 -13.69 -14.96 6.21
C PRO A 6 -12.70 -15.74 7.09
N GLU A 7 -11.48 -15.96 6.60
CA GLU A 7 -10.38 -16.63 7.28
C GLU A 7 -9.12 -15.78 7.18
N VAL A 8 -8.23 -15.89 8.17
CA VAL A 8 -6.90 -15.25 8.11
C VAL A 8 -6.03 -16.00 7.10
N ARG A 9 -5.56 -15.30 6.06
CA ARG A 9 -4.71 -15.87 5.01
C ARG A 9 -3.56 -14.92 4.68
N LYS A 10 -2.36 -15.49 4.49
CA LYS A 10 -1.15 -14.80 4.03
C LYS A 10 -0.87 -15.24 2.59
N PHE A 11 -0.64 -14.28 1.69
CA PHE A 11 -0.21 -14.54 0.32
C PHE A 11 1.22 -14.05 0.17
N GLU A 12 2.16 -14.98 -0.01
CA GLU A 12 3.59 -14.71 -0.09
C GLU A 12 4.01 -14.34 -1.51
N ALA A 13 5.25 -13.86 -1.69
CA ALA A 13 5.76 -13.60 -3.03
C ALA A 13 5.91 -14.91 -3.83
N SER A 14 5.39 -14.95 -5.06
CA SER A 14 5.45 -16.13 -5.92
C SER A 14 6.81 -16.34 -6.62
N GLY A 15 7.66 -15.31 -6.62
CA GLY A 15 8.89 -15.26 -7.42
C GLY A 15 8.69 -15.14 -8.93
N ARG A 16 7.45 -14.98 -9.44
CA ARG A 16 7.15 -14.95 -10.88
C ARG A 16 7.32 -13.58 -11.55
N ASN A 17 7.29 -12.51 -10.77
CA ASN A 17 7.49 -11.12 -11.19
C ASN A 17 7.70 -10.24 -9.97
N GLU A 18 8.12 -9.00 -10.20
CA GLU A 18 8.46 -8.00 -9.19
C GLU A 18 7.37 -6.92 -9.04
N ASN A 19 6.17 -7.17 -9.55
CA ASN A 19 5.07 -6.21 -9.64
C ASN A 19 4.35 -6.02 -8.29
N PHE A 20 5.09 -5.80 -7.21
CA PHE A 20 4.59 -5.84 -5.83
C PHE A 20 3.77 -4.60 -5.45
N GLN A 21 4.17 -3.43 -5.92
CA GLN A 21 3.58 -2.13 -5.59
C GLN A 21 3.52 -1.24 -6.83
N TYR A 22 2.55 -0.34 -6.83
CA TYR A 22 2.33 0.68 -7.85
C TYR A 22 1.69 1.88 -7.18
N LEU A 23 2.29 3.06 -7.30
CA LEU A 23 1.66 4.33 -6.90
C LEU A 23 1.72 5.29 -8.09
N TYR A 24 0.59 5.89 -8.44
CA TYR A 24 0.53 6.89 -9.49
C TYR A 24 -0.55 7.94 -9.22
N THR A 25 -0.17 9.21 -9.35
CA THR A 25 -1.05 10.37 -9.22
C THR A 25 -0.65 11.41 -10.28
N GLY A 26 -1.07 11.20 -11.52
CA GLY A 26 -0.63 11.96 -12.69
C GLY A 26 -1.68 12.06 -13.80
N SER A 27 -1.31 11.69 -15.02
CA SER A 27 -2.15 11.85 -16.22
C SER A 27 -3.33 10.87 -16.27
N LYS A 28 -4.10 10.93 -17.36
CA LYS A 28 -5.20 9.98 -17.64
C LYS A 28 -4.74 8.67 -18.27
N ASP A 29 -3.45 8.53 -18.58
CA ASP A 29 -2.92 7.39 -19.34
C ASP A 29 -2.72 6.14 -18.47
N TYR A 30 -2.65 6.32 -17.15
CA TYR A 30 -2.46 5.26 -16.17
C TYR A 30 -3.45 5.39 -14.99
N PRO A 31 -3.81 4.28 -14.31
CA PRO A 31 -4.74 4.32 -13.17
C PRO A 31 -4.20 5.18 -12.02
N ASN A 32 -4.94 6.21 -11.63
CA ASN A 32 -4.55 7.04 -10.49
C ASN A 32 -4.97 6.39 -9.18
N GLY A 33 -4.01 6.02 -8.34
CA GLY A 33 -4.24 5.28 -7.11
C GLY A 33 -3.04 4.41 -6.69
N LEU A 34 -3.29 3.48 -5.77
CA LEU A 34 -2.30 2.57 -5.19
C LEU A 34 -2.66 1.11 -5.54
N GLY A 35 -1.78 0.42 -6.26
CA GLY A 35 -1.90 -1.00 -6.60
C GLY A 35 -0.90 -1.87 -5.85
N THR A 36 -1.28 -3.12 -5.57
CA THR A 36 -0.37 -4.16 -5.08
C THR A 36 -0.59 -5.50 -5.78
N GLY A 37 0.51 -6.17 -6.10
CA GLY A 37 0.55 -7.48 -6.73
C GLY A 37 -0.08 -7.51 -8.12
N GLY A 38 0.48 -6.84 -9.11
CA GLY A 38 0.00 -6.89 -10.48
C GLY A 38 0.32 -5.65 -11.30
N HIS A 39 -0.46 -5.44 -12.35
CA HIS A 39 -0.37 -4.30 -13.26
C HIS A 39 -1.79 -3.80 -13.57
N PRO A 40 -1.97 -2.67 -14.28
CA PRO A 40 -3.29 -2.18 -14.68
C PRO A 40 -4.17 -3.30 -15.28
N GLY A 41 -5.38 -3.48 -14.73
CA GLY A 41 -6.32 -4.53 -15.13
C GLY A 41 -6.06 -5.94 -14.59
N SER A 42 -5.01 -6.16 -13.79
CA SER A 42 -4.71 -7.47 -13.16
C SER A 42 -4.13 -7.34 -11.73
N TRP A 43 -4.60 -6.36 -10.95
CA TRP A 43 -4.17 -6.12 -9.57
C TRP A 43 -4.64 -7.19 -8.59
N GLY A 44 -3.76 -7.59 -7.66
CA GLY A 44 -4.13 -8.36 -6.47
C GLY A 44 -5.03 -7.55 -5.53
N MET A 45 -4.75 -6.25 -5.42
CA MET A 45 -5.66 -5.21 -4.90
C MET A 45 -5.23 -3.85 -5.46
N PHE A 46 -6.18 -2.98 -5.78
CA PHE A 46 -5.96 -1.58 -6.17
C PHE A 46 -6.97 -0.69 -5.46
N LEU A 47 -6.55 0.49 -5.05
CA LEU A 47 -7.36 1.52 -4.40
C LEU A 47 -7.31 2.79 -5.24
N ASP A 48 -8.45 3.45 -5.45
CA ASP A 48 -8.50 4.70 -6.20
C ASP A 48 -7.75 5.84 -5.47
N CYS A 49 -7.38 6.90 -6.21
CA CYS A 49 -6.70 8.07 -5.64
C CYS A 49 -7.55 8.93 -4.67
N GLY A 50 -8.86 8.70 -4.61
CA GLY A 50 -9.75 9.25 -3.58
C GLY A 50 -9.75 8.44 -2.28
N LEU A 51 -9.17 7.22 -2.29
CA LEU A 51 -9.16 6.25 -1.20
C LEU A 51 -10.57 5.85 -0.74
N THR A 52 -11.54 5.88 -1.66
CA THR A 52 -12.96 5.61 -1.36
C THR A 52 -13.45 4.24 -1.83
N ALA A 53 -12.86 3.70 -2.89
CA ALA A 53 -13.17 2.40 -3.44
C ALA A 53 -11.90 1.72 -3.96
N GLY A 54 -12.04 0.45 -4.32
CA GLY A 54 -10.97 -0.33 -4.89
C GLY A 54 -11.48 -1.48 -5.75
N GLU A 55 -10.52 -2.14 -6.41
CA GLU A 55 -10.74 -3.32 -7.23
C GLU A 55 -9.74 -4.44 -6.92
N VAL A 56 -10.13 -5.67 -7.23
CA VAL A 56 -9.32 -6.89 -7.10
C VAL A 56 -9.54 -7.78 -8.31
N SER A 57 -8.49 -8.47 -8.72
CA SER A 57 -8.57 -9.45 -9.80
C SER A 57 -9.01 -10.83 -9.30
N ARG A 58 -9.57 -11.65 -10.19
CA ARG A 58 -9.85 -13.06 -9.89
C ARG A 58 -8.59 -13.90 -9.67
N LYS A 59 -7.45 -13.43 -10.19
CA LYS A 59 -6.13 -14.07 -10.12
C LYS A 59 -5.08 -12.97 -9.99
N CYS A 60 -4.07 -13.22 -9.17
CA CYS A 60 -2.82 -12.47 -9.12
C CYS A 60 -1.69 -13.47 -9.46
N SER A 61 -0.69 -13.03 -10.23
CA SER A 61 0.49 -13.86 -10.53
C SER A 61 1.67 -13.54 -9.61
N THR A 62 1.68 -12.36 -8.98
CA THR A 62 2.73 -11.85 -8.09
C THR A 62 2.74 -12.57 -6.74
N PHE A 63 1.57 -12.93 -6.20
CA PHE A 63 1.47 -13.66 -4.92
C PHE A 63 1.14 -15.15 -5.10
N SER A 64 1.76 -16.00 -4.28
CA SER A 64 1.47 -17.44 -4.22
C SER A 64 0.09 -17.70 -3.63
N GLU A 65 -0.56 -18.77 -4.11
CA GLU A 65 -1.87 -19.25 -3.64
C GLU A 65 -2.93 -18.14 -3.49
N TYR A 66 -2.86 -17.12 -4.36
CA TYR A 66 -3.74 -15.97 -4.29
C TYR A 66 -5.20 -16.40 -4.38
N VAL A 67 -5.95 -16.09 -3.31
CA VAL A 67 -7.40 -16.09 -3.30
C VAL A 67 -7.83 -14.64 -3.09
N ARG A 68 -8.73 -14.19 -3.96
CA ARG A 68 -9.31 -12.85 -3.90
C ARG A 68 -9.87 -12.54 -2.48
N PRO A 69 -9.49 -11.40 -1.86
CA PRO A 69 -9.83 -11.11 -0.47
C PRO A 69 -11.27 -10.60 -0.27
N THR A 70 -11.95 -10.16 -1.33
CA THR A 70 -13.33 -9.61 -1.26
C THR A 70 -14.35 -10.49 -1.98
N SER A 71 -15.62 -10.31 -1.62
CA SER A 71 -16.77 -10.99 -2.24
C SER A 71 -17.00 -10.54 -3.70
N GLY A 72 -16.87 -9.24 -3.97
CA GLY A 72 -16.95 -8.59 -5.29
C GLY A 72 -15.62 -8.53 -6.04
N LEU A 73 -15.61 -7.95 -7.25
CA LEU A 73 -14.36 -7.52 -7.92
C LEU A 73 -14.04 -6.06 -7.63
N THR A 74 -15.04 -5.30 -7.18
CA THR A 74 -14.92 -3.94 -6.66
C THR A 74 -15.45 -3.91 -5.23
N PHE A 75 -15.03 -2.92 -4.45
CA PHE A 75 -15.44 -2.73 -3.06
C PHE A 75 -15.36 -1.26 -2.67
N ASN A 76 -16.14 -0.85 -1.67
CA ASN A 76 -16.03 0.46 -1.04
C ASN A 76 -15.15 0.35 0.22
N ILE A 77 -14.42 1.41 0.54
CA ILE A 77 -13.53 1.50 1.69
C ILE A 77 -14.25 2.23 2.80
N VAL A 78 -14.62 1.52 3.87
CA VAL A 78 -15.26 2.11 5.06
C VAL A 78 -14.20 2.69 5.99
N HIS A 79 -13.10 1.95 6.17
CA HIS A 79 -11.95 2.37 6.95
C HIS A 79 -10.64 1.96 6.27
N LEU A 80 -9.66 2.85 6.30
CA LEU A 80 -8.32 2.63 5.77
C LEU A 80 -7.32 3.00 6.86
N GLU A 81 -6.66 1.98 7.39
CA GLU A 81 -5.57 2.13 8.33
C GLU A 81 -4.25 1.77 7.68
N VAL A 82 -3.21 2.44 8.14
CA VAL A 82 -1.88 2.22 7.63
C VAL A 82 -0.87 2.55 8.75
N TRP A 83 -0.01 1.59 9.11
CA TRP A 83 0.70 1.51 10.40
C TRP A 83 2.24 1.43 10.33
N ALA A 84 2.99 2.10 11.23
CA ALA A 84 4.45 1.96 11.32
C ALA A 84 4.95 0.75 12.10
N THR A 85 6.10 0.25 11.64
CA THR A 85 7.07 -0.49 12.44
C THR A 85 8.46 0.12 12.23
N GLY A 86 8.77 1.19 12.94
CA GLY A 86 10.06 1.91 12.88
C GLY A 86 10.10 3.05 13.89
N TYR A 87 11.30 3.54 14.21
CA TYR A 87 11.45 4.78 14.97
C TYR A 87 11.15 5.97 14.04
N PRO A 88 10.27 6.91 14.42
CA PRO A 88 10.05 8.11 13.63
C PRO A 88 11.34 8.93 13.64
N ASP A 89 11.90 9.13 12.44
CA ASP A 89 13.03 10.01 12.17
C ASP A 89 14.18 9.91 13.20
N LEU A 90 15.18 9.05 12.94
CA LEU A 90 16.52 9.38 13.42
C LEU A 90 16.89 10.70 12.74
N MET A 91 16.86 11.78 13.49
CA MET A 91 17.27 13.09 12.99
C MET A 91 18.72 12.97 12.52
N PRO A 92 19.18 13.77 11.54
CA PRO A 92 20.58 13.75 11.12
C PRO A 92 21.57 13.90 12.29
N ASP A 93 21.12 14.57 13.37
CA ASP A 93 21.87 14.86 14.59
C ASP A 93 21.95 13.68 15.59
N ASP A 94 21.12 12.64 15.46
CA ASP A 94 21.10 11.47 16.36
C ASP A 94 22.19 10.43 16.04
N PHE A 95 22.86 10.56 14.90
CA PHE A 95 23.97 9.71 14.51
C PHE A 95 25.31 10.32 14.94
N GLY A 96 25.80 9.92 16.11
CA GLY A 96 27.24 10.03 16.40
C GLY A 96 28.05 9.23 15.35
N ASP A 97 29.17 9.80 14.89
CA ASP A 97 30.06 9.25 13.84
C ASP A 97 30.14 7.71 13.83
N GLY A 98 29.45 7.05 12.89
CA GLY A 98 29.65 5.59 12.70
C GLY A 98 28.60 4.79 11.94
N ALA A 99 27.36 5.24 11.82
CA ALA A 99 26.31 4.48 11.13
C ALA A 99 25.47 5.35 10.20
N LEU A 100 25.72 5.29 8.89
CA LEU A 100 24.87 5.99 7.92
C LEU A 100 23.52 5.26 7.80
N PRO A 101 22.37 5.96 7.90
CA PRO A 101 21.12 5.41 7.42
C PRO A 101 21.21 5.15 5.91
N ARG A 102 20.47 4.15 5.42
CA ARG A 102 20.39 3.87 3.98
C ARG A 102 19.98 5.14 3.23
N VAL A 103 20.82 5.59 2.30
CA VAL A 103 20.46 6.61 1.32
C VAL A 103 19.30 6.05 0.49
N LEU A 104 18.12 6.64 0.66
CA LEU A 104 16.99 6.44 -0.25
C LEU A 104 17.29 7.20 -1.54
N GLU A 105 16.99 6.60 -2.69
CA GLU A 105 17.27 7.23 -3.98
C GLU A 105 16.26 8.34 -4.27
N HIS A 106 16.58 9.24 -5.21
CA HIS A 106 15.77 10.44 -5.46
C HIS A 106 14.34 10.12 -5.96
N SER A 107 14.12 8.91 -6.50
CA SER A 107 12.80 8.34 -6.79
C SER A 107 11.98 8.09 -5.53
N ASP A 108 12.61 7.53 -4.51
CA ASP A 108 11.98 7.12 -3.25
C ASP A 108 11.51 8.35 -2.46
N VAL A 109 12.23 9.48 -2.59
CA VAL A 109 11.90 10.74 -1.89
C VAL A 109 10.63 11.39 -2.44
N GLU A 110 10.39 11.35 -3.76
CA GLU A 110 9.12 11.81 -4.34
C GLU A 110 7.96 10.89 -3.95
N ASP A 111 8.17 9.57 -4.02
CA ASP A 111 7.15 8.59 -3.69
C ASP A 111 6.78 8.67 -2.20
N TRP A 112 7.78 8.82 -1.32
CA TRP A 112 7.60 9.05 0.11
C TRP A 112 6.90 10.38 0.44
N SER A 113 7.17 11.45 -0.32
CA SER A 113 6.49 12.73 -0.13
C SER A 113 5.00 12.66 -0.53
N ARG A 114 4.68 11.94 -1.60
CA ARG A 114 3.30 11.68 -2.04
C ARG A 114 2.58 10.70 -1.12
N MET A 115 3.29 9.68 -0.64
CA MET A 115 2.82 8.80 0.42
C MET A 115 2.52 9.63 1.67
N ARG A 116 3.40 10.57 2.08
CA ARG A 116 3.17 11.50 3.22
C ARG A 116 1.98 12.43 3.01
N GLU A 117 1.65 12.82 1.78
CA GLU A 117 0.41 13.55 1.49
C GLU A 117 -0.84 12.66 1.68
N ILE A 118 -0.80 11.43 1.18
CA ILE A 118 -1.84 10.41 1.36
C ILE A 118 -2.02 10.07 2.86
N ILE A 119 -0.90 9.86 3.57
CA ILE A 119 -0.82 9.69 5.03
C ILE A 119 -1.48 10.87 5.73
N GLY A 120 -1.09 12.10 5.41
CA GLY A 120 -1.59 13.32 6.07
C GLY A 120 -3.08 13.53 5.87
N ARG A 121 -3.63 13.17 4.70
CA ARG A 121 -5.09 13.19 4.44
C ARG A 121 -5.86 12.16 5.28
N LEU A 122 -5.24 11.03 5.63
CA LEU A 122 -5.81 10.00 6.51
C LEU A 122 -5.66 10.38 8.00
N GLN A 123 -4.49 10.89 8.41
CA GLN A 123 -4.23 11.36 9.78
C GLN A 123 -5.01 12.63 10.14
N ALA A 124 -5.35 13.50 9.18
CA ALA A 124 -6.31 14.60 9.38
C ALA A 124 -7.72 14.11 9.79
N ARG A 125 -8.00 12.80 9.68
CA ARG A 125 -9.22 12.13 10.15
C ARG A 125 -8.97 11.14 11.31
N SER A 126 -7.73 10.91 11.73
CA SER A 126 -7.35 9.92 12.75
C SER A 126 -6.12 10.37 13.55
N SER A 127 -6.26 10.49 14.88
CA SER A 127 -5.32 11.20 15.76
C SER A 127 -4.09 10.36 16.20
N ALA A 128 -3.45 9.60 15.31
CA ALA A 128 -2.29 8.76 15.63
C ALA A 128 -1.24 8.71 14.49
N PRO A 129 0.07 8.85 14.78
CA PRO A 129 1.13 8.86 13.76
C PRO A 129 1.84 7.51 13.59
N GLY A 130 2.25 7.17 12.34
CA GLY A 130 3.17 6.06 12.05
C GLY A 130 3.01 5.42 10.66
N ASP A 131 4.03 5.56 9.82
CA ASP A 131 4.07 5.20 8.39
C ASP A 131 4.53 3.72 8.14
N PHE A 132 3.87 2.79 7.41
CA PHE A 132 2.49 2.73 6.86
C PHE A 132 2.11 1.29 6.28
N LEU A 133 1.66 0.31 7.10
CA LEU A 133 1.18 -1.07 6.75
C LEU A 133 -0.33 -1.14 6.47
N MET A 134 -0.72 -1.35 5.21
CA MET A 134 -2.10 -1.14 4.76
C MET A 134 -3.05 -2.30 5.04
N ALA A 135 -4.12 -2.02 5.79
CA ALA A 135 -5.28 -2.89 5.95
C ALA A 135 -6.56 -2.14 5.52
N ALA A 136 -7.21 -2.63 4.46
CA ALA A 136 -8.53 -2.17 4.06
C ALA A 136 -9.59 -3.12 4.64
N SER A 137 -10.50 -2.60 5.45
CA SER A 137 -11.65 -3.36 5.95
C SER A 137 -12.89 -3.05 5.12
N THR A 138 -13.51 -4.09 4.56
CA THR A 138 -14.82 -4.02 3.90
C THR A 138 -15.89 -4.52 4.86
N GLU A 139 -17.00 -3.80 4.96
CA GLU A 139 -18.24 -4.33 5.55
C GLU A 139 -18.93 -5.29 4.56
N GLU A 140 -19.67 -6.26 5.10
CA GLU A 140 -20.54 -7.18 4.33
C GLU A 140 -21.98 -6.65 4.28
#